data_AF-A0A6I9TIE8-F1
#
_entry.id   AF-A0A6I9TIE8-F1
#
_cell.length_a   1.000
_cell.length_b   1.000
_cell.length_c   1.000
_cell.angle_alpha   90.00
_cell.angle_beta   90.00
_cell.angle_gamma   90.00
#
_symmetry.space_group_name_H-M   'P 1'
#
loop_
_entity.id
_entity.type
_entity.pdbx_description
1 polymer ?
#
loop_
_entity_poly.entity_id
_entity_poly.type
_entity_poly.pdbx_seq_one_letter_code
_entity_poly.pdbx_strand_id
1 'polypeptide(L)'
;MDADPRQYENIVIDSCLLMCWFYHNISGRGECPMTSDGHSYQFASVFCYLYWRSFINDIHKIVRSYLVHNCFKDTLESFIACTGVKQPVDHLEDMEKRKRIFHFALDGNASKAIELTEEFAPGLLEENKDLHFDLLSLHFVELVCSRKIDEALGFAQSKFTPFGKEQKYVEKLEDFMALLAYEEPEKSPMFHLLSSEHRHHVADSLNRAILAHTKLPSYSEMERLIQQTTVVRQCLSQEFGKDGQQLFSLKDFLKS
;
A
#
# COMPACT_ATOMS: atom_id res chain seq x y z
N MET A 1 1.67 30.68 -14.12
CA MET A 1 2.70 30.60 -13.07
C MET A 1 3.80 29.76 -13.64
N ASP A 2 4.70 30.41 -14.37
CA ASP A 2 5.81 29.76 -15.06
C ASP A 2 6.92 29.45 -14.05
N ALA A 3 7.29 28.18 -13.94
CA ALA A 3 8.41 27.74 -13.11
C ALA A 3 9.74 28.15 -13.78
N ASP A 4 10.64 28.78 -13.03
CA ASP A 4 11.94 29.25 -13.49
C ASP A 4 12.84 28.05 -13.92
N PRO A 5 13.30 27.99 -15.19
CA PRO A 5 14.19 26.94 -15.68
C PRO A 5 15.49 26.80 -14.86
N ARG A 6 15.96 27.87 -14.21
CA ARG A 6 17.17 27.86 -13.38
C ARG A 6 17.03 27.08 -12.08
N GLN A 7 15.80 26.85 -11.62
CA GLN A 7 15.53 26.03 -10.44
C GLN A 7 15.79 24.54 -10.74
N TYR A 8 15.54 24.09 -11.98
CA TYR A 8 15.83 22.74 -12.43
C TYR A 8 17.32 22.52 -12.69
N GLU A 9 18.05 23.52 -13.21
CA GLU A 9 19.51 23.43 -13.40
C GLU A 9 20.25 23.23 -12.08
N ASN A 10 19.88 23.96 -11.01
CA ASN A 10 20.54 23.81 -9.71
C ASN A 10 20.26 22.45 -9.05
N ILE A 11 19.05 21.91 -9.20
CA ILE A 11 18.73 20.55 -8.71
C ILE A 11 19.54 19.50 -9.48
N VAL A 12 19.68 19.64 -10.80
CA VAL A 12 20.48 18.72 -11.63
C VAL A 12 21.97 18.80 -11.29
N ILE A 13 22.50 20.00 -10.99
CA ILE A 13 23.89 20.20 -10.58
C ILE A 13 24.17 19.55 -9.21
N ASP A 14 23.29 19.74 -8.22
CA ASP A 14 23.42 19.10 -6.91
C ASP A 14 23.27 17.56 -6.99
N SER A 15 22.40 17.08 -7.87
CA SER A 15 22.23 15.64 -8.13
C SER A 15 23.47 15.01 -8.78
N CYS A 16 24.10 15.73 -9.71
CA CYS A 16 25.37 15.32 -10.32
C CYS A 16 26.53 15.33 -9.33
N LEU A 17 26.59 16.32 -8.42
CA LEU A 17 27.59 16.38 -7.36
C LEU A 17 27.40 15.25 -6.33
N LEU A 18 26.15 14.96 -5.95
CA LEU A 18 25.84 13.86 -5.02
C LEU A 18 26.13 12.48 -5.66
N MET A 19 25.87 12.31 -6.95
CA MET A 19 26.22 11.11 -7.72
C MET A 19 27.74 10.94 -7.89
N CYS A 20 28.46 12.02 -8.20
CA CYS A 20 29.92 12.02 -8.23
C CYS A 20 30.50 11.65 -6.86
N TRP A 21 29.93 12.18 -5.78
CA TRP A 21 30.31 11.83 -4.42
C TRP A 21 30.00 10.36 -4.08
N PHE A 22 28.85 9.82 -4.52
CA PHE A 22 28.46 8.43 -4.31
C PHE A 22 29.35 7.46 -5.09
N TYR A 23 29.69 7.79 -6.34
CA TYR A 23 30.61 7.01 -7.17
C TYR A 23 32.02 7.00 -6.57
N HIS A 24 32.47 8.12 -6.00
CA HIS A 24 33.77 8.27 -5.35
C HIS A 24 33.87 7.53 -4.01
N ASN A 25 32.81 7.55 -3.18
CA ASN A 25 32.88 7.04 -1.81
C ASN A 25 32.35 5.61 -1.61
N ILE A 26 31.45 5.11 -2.48
CA ILE A 26 30.77 3.82 -2.25
C ILE A 26 31.22 2.73 -3.23
N SER A 27 31.67 3.09 -4.45
CA SER A 27 32.01 2.08 -5.47
C SER A 27 33.40 1.43 -5.29
N GLY A 28 34.18 1.82 -4.28
CA GLY A 28 35.46 1.18 -3.93
C GLY A 28 36.56 1.26 -5.01
N ARG A 29 36.32 1.98 -6.11
CA ARG A 29 37.35 2.28 -7.12
C ARG A 29 38.00 3.60 -6.76
N GLY A 30 39.12 3.51 -6.06
CA GLY A 30 40.05 4.62 -5.93
C GLY A 30 40.49 5.08 -7.31
N GLU A 31 40.61 6.40 -7.44
CA GLU A 31 41.05 7.18 -8.60
C GLU A 31 39.95 7.67 -9.56
N CYS A 32 39.65 8.96 -9.44
CA CYS A 32 39.11 9.74 -10.55
C CYS A 32 40.12 9.72 -11.70
N PRO A 33 39.72 9.43 -12.95
CA PRO A 33 40.53 9.78 -14.10
C PRO A 33 40.42 11.30 -14.30
N MET A 34 41.07 12.08 -13.44
CA MET A 34 41.49 13.44 -13.77
C MET A 34 42.68 13.33 -14.73
N THR A 35 42.49 12.64 -15.86
CA THR A 35 43.36 12.78 -17.02
C THR A 35 42.78 13.93 -17.84
N SER A 36 43.65 14.87 -18.19
CA SER A 36 43.47 16.18 -18.83
C SER A 36 42.65 16.25 -20.13
N ASP A 37 41.94 15.19 -20.52
CA ASP A 37 41.36 15.04 -21.83
C ASP A 37 39.83 15.12 -21.73
N GLY A 38 39.27 16.20 -22.27
CA GLY A 38 37.84 16.56 -22.21
C GLY A 38 36.83 15.48 -22.65
N HIS A 39 37.29 14.42 -23.31
CA HIS A 39 36.46 13.27 -23.69
C HIS A 39 35.99 12.43 -22.48
N SER A 40 36.81 12.25 -21.44
CA SER A 40 36.44 11.42 -20.27
C SER A 40 35.31 12.05 -19.45
N TYR A 41 35.32 13.39 -19.34
CA TYR A 41 34.26 14.17 -18.69
C TYR A 41 32.92 14.06 -19.40
N GLN A 42 32.93 13.99 -20.73
CA GLN A 42 31.72 13.84 -21.54
C GLN A 42 31.10 12.46 -21.39
N PHE A 43 31.90 11.39 -21.33
CA PHE A 43 31.41 10.02 -21.07
C PHE A 43 30.87 9.85 -19.65
N ALA A 44 31.56 10.39 -18.63
CA ALA A 44 31.06 10.36 -17.24
C ALA A 44 29.76 11.16 -17.09
N SER A 45 29.63 12.31 -17.76
CA SER A 45 28.41 13.12 -17.79
C SER A 45 27.24 12.38 -18.45
N VAL A 46 27.48 11.69 -19.57
CA VAL A 46 26.45 10.87 -20.24
C VAL A 46 26.04 9.69 -19.37
N PHE A 47 26.98 9.00 -18.73
CA PHE A 47 26.66 7.88 -17.83
C PHE A 47 25.86 8.34 -16.59
N CYS A 48 26.26 9.44 -15.95
CA CYS A 48 25.50 10.06 -14.85
C CYS A 48 24.09 10.47 -15.30
N TYR A 49 23.96 11.10 -16.47
CA TYR A 49 22.66 11.48 -17.02
C TYR A 49 21.76 10.25 -17.28
N LEU A 50 22.33 9.18 -17.86
CA LEU A 50 21.59 7.94 -18.11
C LEU A 50 21.18 7.23 -16.81
N TYR A 51 22.06 7.20 -15.81
CA TYR A 51 21.78 6.60 -14.51
C TYR A 51 20.73 7.41 -13.73
N TRP A 52 20.87 8.73 -13.67
CA TRP A 52 19.87 9.64 -13.10
C TRP A 52 18.51 9.50 -13.78
N ARG A 53 18.49 9.45 -15.11
CA ARG A 53 17.27 9.21 -15.90
C ARG A 53 16.67 7.83 -15.60
N SER A 54 17.49 6.80 -15.44
CA SER A 54 17.03 5.47 -15.03
C SER A 54 16.41 5.49 -13.63
N PHE A 55 17.09 6.11 -12.66
CA PHE A 55 16.62 6.24 -11.29
C PHE A 55 15.28 6.98 -11.20
N ILE A 56 15.15 8.11 -11.90
CA ILE A 56 13.88 8.85 -11.99
C ILE A 56 12.77 7.97 -12.57
N ASN A 57 13.06 7.19 -13.62
CA ASN A 57 12.07 6.29 -14.19
C ASN A 57 11.62 5.21 -13.20
N ASP A 58 12.52 4.73 -12.34
CA ASP A 58 12.17 3.74 -11.31
C ASP A 58 11.32 4.38 -10.20
N ILE A 59 11.64 5.60 -9.76
CA ILE A 59 10.75 6.38 -8.88
C ILE A 59 9.37 6.55 -9.51
N HIS A 60 9.29 6.92 -10.79
CA HIS A 60 8.02 7.08 -11.47
C HIS A 60 7.22 5.78 -11.57
N LYS A 61 7.87 4.62 -11.71
CA LYS A 61 7.22 3.31 -11.64
C LYS A 61 6.69 3.03 -10.23
N ILE A 62 7.49 3.30 -9.20
CA ILE A 62 7.11 3.07 -7.79
C ILE A 62 5.87 3.91 -7.44
N VAL A 63 5.92 5.23 -7.69
CA VAL A 63 4.81 6.15 -7.40
C VAL A 63 3.56 5.73 -8.17
N ARG A 64 3.68 5.44 -9.47
CA ARG A 64 2.55 4.99 -10.28
C ARG A 64 1.95 3.69 -9.77
N SER A 65 2.77 2.71 -9.39
CA SER A 65 2.29 1.44 -8.83
C SER A 65 1.44 1.69 -7.59
N TYR A 66 1.85 2.63 -6.74
CA TYR A 66 1.12 3.02 -5.54
C TYR A 66 -0.21 3.71 -5.87
N LEU A 67 -0.23 4.63 -6.83
CA LEU A 67 -1.46 5.32 -7.24
C LEU A 67 -2.48 4.35 -7.87
N VAL A 68 -2.03 3.39 -8.68
CA VAL A 68 -2.87 2.33 -9.26
C VAL A 68 -3.39 1.39 -8.18
N HIS A 69 -2.52 1.00 -7.25
CA HIS A 69 -2.87 0.12 -6.14
C HIS A 69 -3.92 0.73 -5.21
N ASN A 70 -3.85 2.04 -4.93
CA ASN A 70 -4.80 2.74 -4.06
C ASN A 70 -5.97 3.40 -4.81
N CYS A 71 -6.10 3.16 -6.13
CA CYS A 71 -7.16 3.73 -6.96
C CYS A 71 -7.22 5.28 -6.98
N PHE A 72 -6.06 5.96 -6.87
CA PHE A 72 -5.95 7.42 -6.97
C PHE A 72 -5.90 7.88 -8.44
N LYS A 73 -7.01 7.69 -9.15
CA LYS A 73 -7.14 7.93 -10.60
C LYS A 73 -6.79 9.36 -11.01
N ASP A 74 -7.42 10.37 -10.43
CA ASP A 74 -7.21 11.77 -10.83
C ASP A 74 -5.74 12.20 -10.65
N THR A 75 -5.12 11.73 -9.57
CA THR A 75 -3.69 11.94 -9.29
C THR A 75 -2.81 11.20 -10.29
N LEU A 76 -3.16 9.97 -10.64
CA LEU A 76 -2.46 9.17 -11.65
C LEU A 76 -2.50 9.80 -13.03
N GLU A 77 -3.66 10.31 -13.47
CA GLU A 77 -3.80 11.00 -14.75
C GLU A 77 -2.93 12.26 -14.82
N SER A 78 -2.97 13.06 -13.75
CA SER A 78 -2.10 14.24 -13.62
C SER A 78 -0.61 13.86 -13.62
N PHE A 79 -0.26 12.77 -12.95
CA PHE A 79 1.10 12.24 -12.89
C PHE A 79 1.60 11.75 -14.26
N ILE A 80 0.75 11.05 -15.02
CA ILE A 80 1.06 10.58 -16.38
C ILE A 80 1.27 11.78 -17.32
N ALA A 81 0.41 12.79 -17.25
CA ALA A 81 0.52 14.00 -18.05
C ALA A 81 1.86 14.74 -17.80
N CYS A 82 2.31 14.81 -16.55
CA CYS A 82 3.57 15.46 -16.19
C CYS A 82 4.81 14.62 -16.54
N THR A 83 4.74 13.29 -16.43
CA THR A 83 5.91 12.41 -16.59
C THR A 83 6.07 11.84 -18.01
N GLY A 84 5.04 11.92 -18.85
CA GLY A 84 5.04 11.37 -20.21
C GLY A 84 5.05 9.84 -20.26
N VAL A 85 4.81 9.17 -19.13
CA VAL A 85 4.89 7.72 -19.03
C VAL A 85 3.60 7.07 -19.52
N LYS A 86 3.68 6.26 -20.58
CA LYS A 86 2.51 5.57 -21.14
C LYS A 86 1.96 4.51 -20.18
N GLN A 87 0.64 4.45 -20.03
CA GLN A 87 -0.07 3.43 -19.27
C GLN A 87 -0.97 2.59 -20.20
N PRO A 88 -1.11 1.27 -19.95
CA PRO A 88 -2.20 0.49 -20.53
C PRO A 88 -3.57 1.04 -20.11
N VAL A 89 -4.47 1.22 -21.08
CA VAL A 89 -5.80 1.83 -20.89
C VAL A 89 -6.68 1.00 -19.93
N ASP A 90 -6.53 -0.33 -19.95
CA ASP A 90 -7.38 -1.26 -19.20
C ASP A 90 -7.28 -1.09 -17.68
N HIS A 91 -6.15 -0.58 -17.16
CA HIS A 91 -5.97 -0.38 -15.72
C HIS A 91 -6.88 0.70 -15.13
N LEU A 92 -7.32 1.68 -15.92
CA LEU A 92 -8.13 2.80 -15.42
C LEU A 92 -9.58 2.40 -15.13
N GLU A 93 -10.16 1.50 -15.93
CA GLU A 93 -11.51 1.00 -15.69
C GLU A 93 -11.54 0.06 -14.48
N ASP A 94 -10.55 -0.81 -14.35
CA ASP A 94 -10.37 -1.71 -13.21
C ASP A 94 -10.17 -0.95 -11.90
N MET A 95 -9.43 0.16 -11.93
CA MET A 95 -9.27 1.05 -10.78
C MET A 95 -10.62 1.61 -10.29
N GLU A 96 -11.50 2.05 -11.19
CA GLU A 96 -12.81 2.58 -10.79
C GLU A 96 -13.74 1.50 -10.24
N LYS A 97 -13.72 0.29 -10.84
CA LYS A 97 -14.47 -0.86 -10.30
C LYS A 97 -13.96 -1.24 -8.90
N ARG A 98 -12.64 -1.37 -8.72
CA ARG A 98 -12.03 -1.65 -7.42
C ARG A 98 -12.28 -0.56 -6.38
N LYS A 99 -12.17 0.71 -6.77
CA LYS A 99 -12.44 1.85 -5.88
C LYS A 99 -13.84 1.77 -5.29
N ARG A 100 -14.84 1.46 -6.13
CA ARG A 100 -16.23 1.29 -5.69
C ARG A 100 -16.38 0.14 -4.70
N ILE A 101 -15.83 -1.04 -5.03
CA ILE A 101 -15.86 -2.21 -4.13
C ILE A 101 -15.26 -1.86 -2.76
N PHE A 102 -14.07 -1.23 -2.77
CA PHE A 102 -13.37 -0.82 -1.55
C PHE A 102 -14.17 0.17 -0.70
N HIS A 103 -14.78 1.18 -1.32
CA HIS A 103 -15.60 2.17 -0.59
C HIS A 103 -16.85 1.53 0.01
N PHE A 104 -17.53 0.63 -0.70
CA PHE A 104 -18.68 -0.09 -0.12
C PHE A 104 -18.29 -0.91 1.10
N ALA A 105 -17.11 -1.55 1.11
CA ALA A 105 -16.61 -2.25 2.29
C ALA A 105 -16.28 -1.30 3.45
N LEU A 106 -15.64 -0.15 3.17
CA LEU A 106 -15.31 0.85 4.18
C LEU A 106 -16.54 1.51 4.81
N ASP A 107 -17.54 1.83 4.00
CA ASP A 107 -18.78 2.51 4.41
C ASP A 107 -19.72 1.58 5.18
N GLY A 108 -19.37 0.29 5.32
CA GLY A 108 -20.15 -0.70 6.04
C GLY A 108 -21.19 -1.44 5.18
N ASN A 109 -21.39 -1.02 3.92
CA ASN A 109 -22.28 -1.70 2.97
C ASN A 109 -21.59 -2.92 2.33
N ALA A 110 -21.22 -3.88 3.18
CA ALA A 110 -20.46 -5.05 2.75
C ALA A 110 -21.29 -5.98 1.84
N SER A 111 -22.62 -5.97 1.94
CA SER A 111 -23.50 -6.69 1.01
C SER A 111 -23.28 -6.26 -0.44
N LYS A 112 -23.20 -4.94 -0.70
CA LYS A 112 -22.91 -4.45 -2.06
C LYS A 112 -21.46 -4.70 -2.47
N ALA A 113 -20.52 -4.64 -1.52
CA ALA A 113 -19.12 -4.98 -1.78
C ALA A 113 -18.96 -6.44 -2.23
N ILE A 114 -19.66 -7.39 -1.59
CA ILE A 114 -19.65 -8.81 -1.97
C ILE A 114 -20.20 -9.01 -3.38
N GLU A 115 -21.37 -8.42 -3.68
CA GLU A 115 -21.99 -8.53 -5.00
C GLU A 115 -21.06 -8.02 -6.12
N LEU A 116 -20.50 -6.83 -5.95
CA LEU A 116 -19.58 -6.25 -6.92
C LEU A 116 -18.24 -7.01 -7.01
N THR A 117 -17.81 -7.64 -5.91
CA THR A 117 -16.61 -8.49 -5.92
C THR A 117 -16.83 -9.74 -6.74
N GLU A 118 -17.96 -10.42 -6.60
CA GLU A 118 -18.28 -11.60 -7.43
C GLU A 118 -18.52 -11.24 -8.91
N GLU A 119 -19.00 -10.03 -9.19
CA GLU A 119 -19.09 -9.53 -10.58
C GLU A 119 -17.70 -9.26 -11.18
N PHE A 120 -16.79 -8.64 -10.40
CA PHE A 120 -15.47 -8.22 -10.88
C PHE A 120 -14.42 -9.33 -10.87
N ALA A 121 -14.45 -10.21 -9.86
CA ALA A 121 -13.49 -11.28 -9.60
C ALA A 121 -14.25 -12.57 -9.18
N PRO A 122 -14.91 -13.27 -10.13
CA PRO A 122 -15.76 -14.41 -9.83
C PRO A 122 -15.00 -15.55 -9.14
N GLY A 123 -15.57 -16.09 -8.06
CA GLY A 123 -14.98 -17.21 -7.31
C GLY A 123 -13.91 -16.82 -6.29
N LEU A 124 -13.53 -15.53 -6.22
CA LEU A 124 -12.55 -15.03 -5.25
C LEU A 124 -12.96 -15.34 -3.80
N LEU A 125 -14.24 -15.18 -3.44
CA LEU A 125 -14.72 -15.41 -2.08
C LEU A 125 -14.91 -16.90 -1.77
N GLU A 126 -15.07 -17.74 -2.79
CA GLU A 126 -15.09 -19.20 -2.63
C GLU A 126 -13.68 -19.74 -2.35
N GLU A 127 -12.67 -19.21 -3.07
CA GLU A 127 -11.26 -19.55 -2.87
C GLU A 127 -10.72 -19.02 -1.53
N ASN A 128 -11.11 -17.81 -1.14
CA ASN A 128 -10.66 -17.15 0.08
C ASN A 128 -11.78 -17.04 1.14
N LYS A 129 -11.98 -18.15 1.86
CA LYS A 129 -12.97 -18.23 2.95
C LYS A 129 -12.74 -17.22 4.07
N ASP A 130 -11.49 -16.88 4.38
CA ASP A 130 -11.16 -15.92 5.44
C ASP A 130 -11.68 -14.52 5.07
N LEU A 131 -11.43 -14.09 3.84
CA LEU A 131 -11.96 -12.82 3.32
C LEU A 131 -13.49 -12.82 3.24
N HIS A 132 -14.08 -13.92 2.79
CA HIS A 132 -15.54 -14.03 2.71
C HIS A 132 -16.18 -13.90 4.10
N PHE A 133 -15.62 -14.59 5.10
CA PHE A 133 -16.07 -14.46 6.49
C PHE A 133 -15.96 -13.02 6.98
N ASP A 134 -14.80 -12.38 6.77
CA ASP A 134 -14.54 -11.01 7.23
C ASP A 134 -15.48 -9.98 6.55
N LEU A 135 -15.89 -10.19 5.28
CA LEU A 135 -16.89 -9.33 4.62
C LEU A 135 -18.31 -9.57 5.17
N LEU A 136 -18.69 -10.81 5.39
CA LEU A 136 -19.99 -11.13 6.00
C LEU A 136 -20.08 -10.55 7.41
N SER A 137 -18.98 -10.54 8.17
CA SER A 137 -18.95 -9.98 9.51
C SER A 137 -19.15 -8.47 9.52
N LEU A 138 -18.67 -7.74 8.51
CA LEU A 138 -18.95 -6.31 8.38
C LEU A 138 -20.46 -6.02 8.23
N HIS A 139 -21.15 -6.79 7.38
CA HIS A 139 -22.59 -6.60 7.21
C HIS A 139 -23.37 -7.02 8.46
N PHE A 140 -22.96 -8.11 9.12
CA PHE A 140 -23.56 -8.50 10.39
C PHE A 140 -23.43 -7.38 11.44
N VAL A 141 -22.23 -6.81 11.59
CA VAL A 141 -21.98 -5.66 12.49
C VAL A 141 -22.86 -4.47 12.13
N GLU A 142 -23.04 -4.16 10.85
CA GLU A 142 -23.93 -3.09 10.38
C GLU A 142 -25.39 -3.31 10.84
N LEU A 143 -25.90 -4.54 10.71
CA LEU A 143 -27.25 -4.90 11.16
C LEU A 143 -27.41 -4.76 12.68
N VAL A 144 -26.40 -5.21 13.44
CA VAL A 144 -26.37 -5.10 14.91
C VAL A 144 -26.35 -3.63 15.34
N CYS A 145 -25.47 -2.80 14.75
CA CYS A 145 -25.40 -1.37 15.02
C CYS A 145 -26.71 -0.64 14.65
N SER A 146 -27.39 -1.11 13.60
CA SER A 146 -28.71 -0.59 13.18
C SER A 146 -29.87 -1.07 14.05
N ARG A 147 -29.61 -1.84 15.12
CA ARG A 147 -30.61 -2.45 16.03
C ARG A 147 -31.60 -3.38 15.33
N LYS A 148 -31.21 -3.96 14.20
CA LYS A 148 -32.02 -4.90 13.42
C LYS A 148 -31.69 -6.34 13.83
N ILE A 149 -31.99 -6.68 15.08
CA ILE A 149 -31.55 -7.95 15.68
C ILE A 149 -32.14 -9.17 14.96
N ASP A 150 -33.41 -9.12 14.56
CA ASP A 150 -34.05 -10.21 13.83
C ASP A 150 -33.41 -10.45 12.46
N GLU A 151 -33.10 -9.37 11.73
CA GLU A 151 -32.38 -9.44 10.45
C GLU A 151 -30.95 -9.99 10.65
N ALA A 152 -30.25 -9.53 11.69
CA ALA A 152 -28.89 -9.98 12.01
C ALA A 152 -28.85 -11.48 12.35
N LEU A 153 -29.81 -11.98 13.14
CA LEU A 153 -29.91 -13.39 13.49
C LEU A 153 -30.24 -14.25 12.27
N GLY A 154 -31.21 -13.84 11.45
CA GLY A 154 -31.54 -14.54 10.21
C GLY A 154 -30.38 -14.57 9.22
N PHE A 155 -29.65 -13.46 9.11
CA PHE A 155 -28.42 -13.38 8.32
C PHE A 155 -27.36 -14.34 8.85
N ALA A 156 -27.08 -14.32 10.15
CA ALA A 156 -26.05 -15.18 10.73
C ALA A 156 -26.37 -16.68 10.56
N GLN A 157 -27.62 -17.08 10.78
CA GLN A 157 -28.07 -18.46 10.58
C GLN A 157 -28.01 -18.91 9.11
N SER A 158 -28.09 -18.00 8.15
CA SER A 158 -28.00 -18.36 6.73
C SER A 158 -26.57 -18.35 6.20
N LYS A 159 -25.76 -17.36 6.60
CA LYS A 159 -24.44 -17.11 6.02
C LYS A 159 -23.27 -17.66 6.84
N PHE A 160 -23.38 -17.74 8.17
CA PHE A 160 -22.27 -18.24 9.01
C PHE A 160 -22.32 -19.74 9.29
N THR A 161 -23.46 -20.41 9.10
CA THR A 161 -23.57 -21.87 9.30
C THR A 161 -22.52 -22.71 8.57
N PRO A 162 -22.14 -22.41 7.30
CA PRO A 162 -21.07 -23.13 6.63
C PRO A 162 -19.70 -23.04 7.32
N PHE A 163 -19.44 -21.93 8.02
CA PHE A 163 -18.18 -21.67 8.72
C PHE A 163 -18.11 -22.32 10.10
N GLY A 164 -19.26 -22.66 10.70
CA GLY A 164 -19.35 -23.30 12.02
C GLY A 164 -18.76 -24.70 12.14
N LYS A 165 -18.19 -25.26 11.05
CA LYS A 165 -17.46 -26.54 11.06
C LYS A 165 -15.99 -26.41 11.41
N GLU A 166 -15.40 -25.23 11.23
CA GLU A 166 -13.96 -24.99 11.44
C GLU A 166 -13.77 -24.16 12.72
N GLN A 167 -12.99 -24.67 13.67
CA GLN A 167 -12.82 -24.07 15.01
C GLN A 167 -12.38 -22.59 14.95
N LYS A 168 -11.49 -22.25 14.00
CA LYS A 168 -11.00 -20.87 13.82
C LYS A 168 -12.12 -19.85 13.55
N TYR A 169 -13.20 -20.27 12.88
CA TYR A 169 -14.33 -19.41 12.58
C TYR A 169 -15.37 -19.41 13.68
N VAL A 170 -15.46 -20.51 14.44
CA VAL A 170 -16.35 -20.59 15.62
C VAL A 170 -15.94 -19.55 16.65
N GLU A 171 -14.65 -19.45 16.98
CA GLU A 171 -14.13 -18.45 17.93
C GLU A 171 -14.46 -17.02 17.46
N LYS A 172 -14.17 -16.70 16.18
CA LYS A 172 -14.54 -15.40 15.60
C LYS A 172 -16.06 -15.16 15.68
N LEU A 173 -16.87 -16.17 15.36
CA LEU A 173 -18.32 -16.05 15.36
C LEU A 173 -18.86 -15.79 16.77
N GLU A 174 -18.30 -16.43 17.79
CA GLU A 174 -18.65 -16.18 19.19
C GLU A 174 -18.38 -14.72 19.58
N ASP A 175 -17.25 -14.16 19.16
CA ASP A 175 -16.93 -12.73 19.40
C ASP A 175 -17.95 -11.80 18.73
N PHE A 176 -18.33 -12.05 17.47
CA PHE A 176 -19.36 -11.24 16.80
C PHE A 176 -20.73 -11.41 17.44
N MET A 177 -21.12 -12.64 17.81
CA MET A 177 -22.41 -12.92 18.44
C MET A 177 -22.51 -12.30 19.83
N ALA A 178 -21.40 -12.13 20.56
CA ALA A 178 -21.37 -11.46 21.84
C ALA A 178 -21.88 -10.00 21.76
N LEU A 179 -21.79 -9.35 20.60
CA LEU A 179 -22.36 -8.01 20.37
C LEU A 179 -23.88 -7.97 20.56
N LEU A 180 -24.59 -9.07 20.30
CA LEU A 180 -26.05 -9.16 20.45
C LEU A 180 -26.51 -9.16 21.91
N ALA A 181 -25.62 -9.47 22.86
CA ALA A 181 -25.95 -9.52 24.27
C ALA A 181 -26.07 -8.11 24.91
N TYR A 182 -25.73 -7.05 24.17
CA TYR A 182 -25.68 -5.68 24.66
C TYR A 182 -26.67 -4.80 23.88
N GLU A 183 -27.44 -3.97 24.59
CA GLU A 183 -28.33 -2.97 23.98
C GLU A 183 -27.54 -1.91 23.18
N GLU A 184 -26.35 -1.59 23.65
CA GLU A 184 -25.40 -0.68 23.02
C GLU A 184 -24.12 -1.48 22.67
N PRO A 185 -23.94 -1.89 21.39
CA PRO A 185 -22.81 -2.71 20.98
C PRO A 185 -21.43 -2.10 21.31
N GLU A 186 -21.34 -0.77 21.36
CA GLU A 186 -20.11 -0.03 21.70
C GLU A 186 -19.65 -0.25 23.15
N LYS A 187 -20.55 -0.69 24.04
CA LYS A 187 -20.21 -1.03 25.44
C LYS A 187 -19.77 -2.49 25.59
N SER A 188 -19.86 -3.28 24.52
CA SER A 188 -19.40 -4.66 24.53
C SER A 188 -17.88 -4.72 24.69
N PRO A 189 -17.33 -5.77 25.34
CA PRO A 189 -15.91 -6.09 25.26
C PRO A 189 -15.39 -6.19 23.82
N MET A 190 -16.28 -6.52 22.87
CA MET A 190 -16.00 -6.69 21.44
C MET A 190 -16.16 -5.40 20.62
N PHE A 191 -16.20 -4.23 21.27
CA PHE A 191 -16.37 -2.93 20.58
C PHE A 191 -15.34 -2.66 19.47
N HIS A 192 -14.14 -3.24 19.56
CA HIS A 192 -13.10 -3.08 18.54
C HIS A 192 -13.53 -3.63 17.17
N LEU A 193 -14.46 -4.59 17.11
CA LEU A 193 -15.04 -5.12 15.86
C LEU A 193 -15.93 -4.09 15.15
N LEU A 194 -16.43 -3.08 15.87
CA LEU A 194 -17.24 -1.98 15.33
C LEU A 194 -16.38 -0.83 14.79
N SER A 195 -15.09 -0.85 15.10
CA SER A 195 -14.18 0.26 14.84
C SER A 195 -13.99 0.51 13.35
N SER A 196 -13.67 1.77 13.02
CA SER A 196 -13.24 2.13 11.67
C SER A 196 -11.99 1.35 11.27
N GLU A 197 -11.07 1.10 12.21
CA GLU A 197 -9.83 0.35 11.97
C GLU A 197 -10.10 -1.08 11.48
N HIS A 198 -11.07 -1.79 12.10
CA HIS A 198 -11.48 -3.11 11.63
C HIS A 198 -12.03 -3.06 10.19
N ARG A 199 -12.91 -2.09 9.89
CA ARG A 199 -13.44 -1.90 8.52
C ARG A 199 -12.32 -1.65 7.50
N HIS A 200 -11.36 -0.80 7.85
CA HIS A 200 -10.20 -0.51 6.99
C HIS A 200 -9.36 -1.77 6.75
N HIS A 201 -9.09 -2.55 7.79
CA HIS A 201 -8.33 -3.78 7.65
C HIS A 201 -8.99 -4.78 6.69
N VAL A 202 -10.31 -4.97 6.81
CA VAL A 202 -11.08 -5.86 5.91
C VAL A 202 -11.11 -5.31 4.49
N ALA A 203 -11.35 -4.01 4.30
CA ALA A 203 -11.34 -3.38 2.98
C ALA A 203 -9.97 -3.47 2.30
N ASP A 204 -8.88 -3.27 3.05
CA ASP A 204 -7.52 -3.45 2.56
C ASP A 204 -7.25 -4.91 2.16
N SER A 205 -7.70 -5.86 2.99
CA SER A 205 -7.59 -7.29 2.68
C SER A 205 -8.33 -7.65 1.38
N LEU A 206 -9.55 -7.12 1.21
CA LEU A 206 -10.34 -7.25 -0.01
C LEU A 206 -9.59 -6.68 -1.22
N ASN A 207 -9.06 -5.46 -1.10
CA ASN A 207 -8.32 -4.82 -2.19
C ASN A 207 -7.10 -5.65 -2.61
N ARG A 208 -6.34 -6.16 -1.64
CA ARG A 208 -5.18 -7.04 -1.88
C ARG A 208 -5.56 -8.36 -2.55
N ALA A 209 -6.68 -8.95 -2.13
CA ALA A 209 -7.15 -10.20 -2.68
C ALA A 209 -7.64 -10.04 -4.13
N ILE A 210 -8.35 -8.96 -4.44
CA ILE A 210 -8.76 -8.63 -5.81
C ILE A 210 -7.53 -8.42 -6.71
N LEU A 211 -6.53 -7.68 -6.23
CA LEU A 211 -5.25 -7.53 -6.93
C LEU A 211 -4.57 -8.88 -7.19
N ALA A 212 -4.47 -9.75 -6.18
CA ALA A 212 -3.88 -11.08 -6.33
C ALA A 212 -4.63 -11.94 -7.37
N HIS A 213 -5.96 -11.92 -7.33
CA HIS A 213 -6.81 -12.68 -8.24
C HIS A 213 -6.68 -12.19 -9.69
N THR A 214 -6.50 -10.88 -9.89
CA THR A 214 -6.22 -10.25 -11.19
C THR A 214 -4.75 -10.37 -11.62
N LYS A 215 -3.93 -11.15 -10.89
CA LYS A 215 -2.48 -11.34 -11.13
C LYS A 215 -1.66 -10.06 -11.04
N LEU A 216 -2.16 -9.08 -10.32
CA LEU A 216 -1.43 -7.87 -9.97
C LEU A 216 -0.77 -8.02 -8.58
N PRO A 217 0.31 -7.28 -8.30
CA PRO A 217 0.95 -7.32 -7.00
C PRO A 217 -0.01 -6.91 -5.88
N SER A 218 -0.11 -7.74 -4.82
CA SER A 218 -0.94 -7.44 -3.64
C SER A 218 -0.44 -6.23 -2.85
N TYR A 219 0.84 -5.87 -2.99
CA TYR A 219 1.44 -4.68 -2.43
C TYR A 219 2.04 -3.85 -3.54
N SER A 220 1.89 -2.53 -3.43
CA SER A 220 2.64 -1.60 -4.27
C SER A 220 4.13 -1.71 -4.01
N GLU A 221 4.94 -1.33 -4.98
CA GLU A 221 6.40 -1.31 -4.83
C GLU A 221 6.82 -0.38 -3.68
N MET A 222 6.06 0.70 -3.46
CA MET A 222 6.28 1.63 -2.36
C MET A 222 6.08 0.95 -0.99
N GLU A 223 4.97 0.22 -0.79
CA GLU A 223 4.72 -0.50 0.46
C GLU A 223 5.80 -1.56 0.72
N ARG A 224 6.21 -2.31 -0.31
CA ARG A 224 7.29 -3.30 -0.21
C ARG A 224 8.60 -2.66 0.22
N LEU A 225 8.96 -1.52 -0.38
CA LEU A 225 10.16 -0.76 -0.01
C LEU A 225 10.09 -0.24 1.42
N ILE A 226 8.92 0.27 1.86
CA ILE A 226 8.73 0.74 3.24
C ILE A 226 8.86 -0.42 4.23
N GLN A 227 8.25 -1.57 3.94
CA GLN A 227 8.37 -2.77 4.77
C GLN A 227 9.82 -3.22 4.90
N GLN A 228 10.53 -3.35 3.77
CA GLN A 228 11.95 -3.73 3.77
C GLN A 228 12.81 -2.72 4.52
N THR A 229 12.62 -1.41 4.27
CA THR A 229 13.35 -0.35 4.96
C THR A 229 13.08 -0.36 6.47
N THR A 230 11.83 -0.62 6.87
CA THR A 230 11.44 -0.73 8.28
C THR A 230 12.13 -1.91 8.95
N VAL A 231 12.11 -3.09 8.32
CA VAL A 231 12.78 -4.29 8.84
C VAL A 231 14.29 -4.07 8.93
N VAL A 232 14.93 -3.56 7.87
CA VAL A 232 16.36 -3.25 7.87
C VAL A 232 16.72 -2.27 8.97
N ARG A 233 15.93 -1.20 9.14
CA ARG A 233 16.13 -0.23 10.24
C ARG A 233 16.02 -0.90 11.61
N GLN A 234 15.05 -1.79 11.81
CA GLN A 234 14.88 -2.52 13.06
C GLN A 234 16.04 -3.49 13.31
N CYS A 235 16.45 -4.28 12.32
CA CYS A 235 17.59 -5.18 12.41
C CYS A 235 18.88 -4.42 12.76
N LEU A 236 19.17 -3.34 12.03
CA LEU A 236 20.32 -2.49 12.33
C LEU A 236 20.21 -1.93 13.75
N SER A 237 19.06 -1.41 14.17
CA SER A 237 18.89 -0.88 15.54
C SER A 237 19.09 -1.95 16.64
N GLN A 238 18.78 -3.22 16.35
CA GLN A 238 19.02 -4.33 17.28
C GLN A 238 20.51 -4.74 17.31
N GLU A 239 21.19 -4.71 16.17
CA GLU A 239 22.64 -4.97 16.08
C GLU A 239 23.45 -3.86 16.77
N PHE A 240 23.09 -2.59 16.58
CA PHE A 240 23.68 -1.43 17.28
C PHE A 240 23.31 -1.33 18.77
N GLY A 241 22.42 -2.18 19.27
CA GLY A 241 22.12 -2.31 20.70
C GLY A 241 23.17 -3.12 21.48
N LYS A 242 24.10 -3.82 20.79
CA LYS A 242 25.15 -4.64 21.43
C LYS A 242 26.52 -3.99 21.46
N ASP A 243 26.83 -3.12 20.50
CA ASP A 243 28.04 -2.29 20.51
C ASP A 243 27.59 -0.83 20.32
N GLY A 244 27.83 0.00 21.34
CA GLY A 244 27.26 1.35 21.51
C GLY A 244 27.71 2.40 20.50
N GLN A 245 27.48 2.19 19.20
CA GLN A 245 27.54 3.21 18.17
C GLN A 245 26.14 3.78 17.91
N GLN A 246 26.03 5.08 18.11
CA GLN A 246 24.81 5.87 17.99
C GLN A 246 24.25 5.78 16.56
N LEU A 247 22.95 5.45 16.46
CA LEU A 247 22.19 5.47 15.20
C LEU A 247 22.40 6.80 14.47
N PHE A 248 22.50 6.79 13.13
CA PHE A 248 22.64 8.00 12.32
C PHE A 248 21.61 9.06 12.74
N SER A 249 22.12 10.16 13.29
CA SER A 249 21.33 11.30 13.73
C SER A 249 21.54 12.41 12.72
N LEU A 250 20.46 12.76 12.00
CA LEU A 250 20.49 13.87 11.05
C LEU A 250 20.92 15.17 11.74
N LYS A 251 20.58 15.35 13.01
CA LYS A 251 21.01 16.51 13.81
C LYS A 251 22.52 16.52 14.09
N ASP A 252 23.14 15.36 14.21
CA ASP A 252 24.58 15.26 14.48
C ASP A 252 25.39 15.33 13.18
N PHE A 253 24.85 14.80 12.08
CA PHE A 253 25.42 14.98 10.74
C PHE A 253 25.40 16.45 10.28
N LEU A 254 24.28 17.16 10.49
CA LEU A 254 24.15 18.58 10.13
C LEU A 254 24.98 19.53 11.02
N LYS A 255 25.56 19.02 12.11
CA LYS A 255 26.46 19.77 13.00
C LYS A 255 27.94 19.48 12.74
N SER A 256 28.26 18.48 11.93
CA SER A 256 29.61 18.18 11.45
C SER A 256 29.99 19.05 10.26
#